data_AF-A0A944BD06-F1
#
_entry.id   AF-A0A944BD06-F1
#
_cell.length_a   1.000
_cell.length_b   1.000
_cell.length_c   1.000
_cell.angle_alpha   90.00
_cell.angle_beta   90.00
_cell.angle_gamma   90.00
#
_symmetry.space_group_name_H-M   'P 1'
#
loop_
_entity.id
_entity.type
_entity.pdbx_description
1 polymer ?
#
loop_
_entity_poly.entity_id
_entity_poly.type
_entity_poly.pdbx_seq_one_letter_code
_entity_poly.pdbx_strand_id
1 'polypeptide(L)'
;MKALNEKETVVLHARFAGYMVVLVVLTLFFVFSFLKTSEAEITEIKMKTGDCENIYRMQIELCDDIDDLFTRYRSFDVTDNVNTEFLMRSIVDRKMEMSKKISQLPANDVKVHSYMISKMDELLRVRDSITAMKQEESRVKEDLFMCNGDYKKLNRQKRNSQFLK
;
A
#
# COMPACT_ATOMS: atom_id res chain seq x y z
N MET A 1 -47.61 78.97 -9.71
CA MET A 1 -46.71 77.98 -10.33
C MET A 1 -46.24 76.96 -9.27
N LYS A 2 -47.13 76.13 -8.71
CA LYS A 2 -46.77 75.17 -7.63
C LYS A 2 -47.22 73.74 -7.91
N ALA A 3 -48.30 73.54 -8.68
CA ALA A 3 -48.92 72.22 -8.89
C ALA A 3 -48.36 71.40 -10.08
N LEU A 4 -47.64 72.00 -11.04
CA LEU A 4 -47.05 71.23 -12.15
C LEU A 4 -45.78 70.48 -11.73
N ASN A 5 -45.02 71.03 -10.78
CA ASN A 5 -43.71 70.51 -10.38
C ASN A 5 -43.81 69.29 -9.44
N GLU A 6 -44.94 69.11 -8.76
CA GLU A 6 -45.19 67.98 -7.84
C GLU A 6 -45.39 66.66 -8.58
N LYS A 7 -46.00 66.69 -9.78
CA LYS A 7 -46.24 65.46 -10.55
C LYS A 7 -44.97 64.93 -11.18
N GLU A 8 -44.09 65.81 -11.65
CA GLU A 8 -42.79 65.42 -12.20
C GLU A 8 -41.86 64.86 -11.12
N THR A 9 -41.81 65.45 -9.93
CA THR A 9 -41.00 64.93 -8.81
C THR A 9 -41.50 63.57 -8.32
N VAL A 10 -42.82 63.37 -8.21
CA VAL A 10 -43.40 62.08 -7.83
C VAL A 10 -43.08 60.99 -8.86
N VAL A 11 -43.15 61.29 -10.16
CA VAL A 11 -42.79 60.34 -11.23
C VAL A 11 -41.29 60.01 -11.20
N LEU A 12 -40.43 61.00 -10.94
CA LEU A 12 -38.99 60.79 -10.81
C LEU A 12 -38.64 59.90 -9.62
N HIS A 13 -39.25 60.16 -8.45
CA HIS A 13 -39.09 59.33 -7.26
C HIS A 13 -39.64 57.92 -7.44
N ALA A 14 -40.75 57.76 -8.17
CA ALA A 14 -41.30 56.44 -8.50
C ALA A 14 -40.37 55.65 -9.43
N ARG A 15 -39.77 56.30 -10.45
CA ARG A 15 -38.76 55.67 -11.31
C ARG A 15 -37.50 55.28 -10.54
N PHE A 16 -37.02 56.17 -9.65
CA PHE A 16 -35.88 55.90 -8.80
C PHE A 16 -36.13 54.71 -7.85
N ALA A 17 -37.30 54.67 -7.21
CA ALA A 17 -37.72 53.54 -6.39
C ALA A 17 -37.80 52.24 -7.20
N GLY A 18 -38.31 52.30 -8.43
CA GLY A 18 -38.32 51.16 -9.36
C GLY A 18 -36.92 50.63 -9.66
N TYR A 19 -35.96 51.51 -9.97
CA TYR A 19 -34.57 51.10 -10.18
C TYR A 19 -33.94 50.49 -8.92
N MET A 20 -34.22 51.03 -7.73
CA MET A 20 -33.72 50.46 -6.46
C MET A 20 -34.27 49.05 -6.21
N VAL A 21 -35.56 48.81 -6.49
CA VAL A 21 -36.16 47.48 -6.36
C VAL A 21 -35.53 46.50 -7.35
N VAL A 22 -35.35 46.91 -8.61
CA VAL A 22 -34.68 46.07 -9.62
C VAL A 22 -33.26 45.73 -9.20
N LEU A 23 -32.52 46.70 -8.65
CA LEU A 23 -31.16 46.49 -8.14
C LEU A 23 -31.13 45.47 -7.00
N VAL A 24 -32.06 45.56 -6.04
CA VAL A 24 -32.15 44.61 -4.93
C VAL A 24 -32.51 43.20 -5.42
N VAL A 25 -33.45 43.08 -6.36
CA VAL A 25 -33.80 41.77 -6.93
C VAL A 25 -32.62 41.17 -7.69
N LEU A 26 -31.88 41.99 -8.45
CA LEU A 26 -30.71 41.55 -9.20
C LEU A 26 -29.58 41.07 -8.27
N THR A 27 -29.31 41.80 -7.17
CA THR A 27 -28.29 41.39 -6.20
C THR A 27 -28.67 40.11 -5.48
N LEU A 28 -29.93 39.96 -5.07
CA LEU A 28 -30.43 38.72 -4.48
C LEU A 28 -30.32 37.54 -5.44
N PHE A 29 -30.61 37.75 -6.73
CA PHE A 29 -30.47 36.73 -7.76
C PHE A 29 -29.01 36.30 -7.96
N PHE A 30 -28.06 37.25 -7.99
CA PHE A 30 -26.64 36.92 -8.08
C PHE A 30 -26.12 36.19 -6.85
N VAL A 31 -26.50 36.62 -5.65
CA VAL A 31 -26.10 35.95 -4.39
C VAL A 31 -26.68 34.54 -4.33
N PHE A 32 -27.95 34.35 -4.70
CA PHE A 32 -28.58 33.03 -4.75
C PHE A 32 -27.88 32.10 -5.74
N SER A 33 -27.57 32.61 -6.94
CA SER A 33 -26.85 31.84 -7.96
C SER A 33 -25.45 31.46 -7.49
N PHE A 34 -24.73 32.38 -6.83
CA PHE A 34 -23.41 32.11 -6.27
C PHE A 34 -23.45 31.05 -5.16
N LEU A 35 -24.39 31.14 -4.23
CA LEU A 35 -24.55 30.14 -3.16
C LEU A 35 -24.87 28.76 -3.72
N LYS A 36 -25.76 28.68 -4.71
CA LYS A 36 -26.13 27.42 -5.35
C LYS A 36 -24.96 26.78 -6.09
N THR A 37 -24.17 27.56 -6.82
CA THR A 37 -22.96 27.07 -7.48
C THR A 37 -21.91 26.63 -6.47
N SER A 38 -21.70 27.41 -5.41
CA SER A 38 -20.74 27.08 -4.35
C SER A 38 -21.09 25.77 -3.63
N GLU A 39 -22.37 25.52 -3.36
CA GLU A 39 -22.82 24.26 -2.74
C GLU A 39 -22.51 23.04 -3.63
N ALA A 40 -22.72 23.16 -4.94
CA ALA A 40 -22.42 22.11 -5.90
C ALA A 40 -20.90 21.82 -5.95
N GLU A 41 -20.07 22.87 -6.03
CA GLU A 41 -18.62 22.74 -6.04
C GLU A 41 -18.08 22.15 -4.73
N ILE A 42 -18.59 22.59 -3.57
CA ILE A 42 -18.20 22.05 -2.26
C ILE A 42 -18.56 20.56 -2.17
N THR A 43 -19.71 20.16 -2.69
CA THR A 43 -20.14 18.76 -2.69
C THR A 43 -19.23 17.91 -3.58
N GLU A 44 -18.86 18.40 -4.76
CA GLU A 44 -17.92 17.71 -5.66
C GLU A 44 -16.52 17.60 -5.03
N ILE A 45 -16.01 18.66 -4.40
CA ILE A 45 -14.73 18.67 -3.70
C ILE A 45 -14.75 17.68 -2.54
N LYS A 46 -15.83 17.64 -1.75
CA LYS A 46 -15.99 16.67 -0.65
C LYS A 46 -16.01 15.24 -1.16
N MET A 47 -16.69 14.97 -2.27
CA MET A 47 -16.72 13.63 -2.87
C MET A 47 -15.32 13.19 -3.31
N LYS A 48 -14.61 14.05 -4.04
CA LYS A 48 -13.21 13.78 -4.44
C LYS A 48 -12.28 13.62 -3.25
N THR A 49 -12.46 14.41 -2.19
CA THR A 49 -11.67 14.32 -0.95
C THR A 49 -11.94 13.02 -0.21
N GLY A 50 -13.20 12.60 -0.11
CA GLY A 50 -13.59 11.34 0.53
C GLY A 50 -13.05 10.12 -0.20
N ASP A 51 -13.12 10.11 -1.53
CA ASP A 51 -12.53 9.04 -2.35
C ASP A 51 -11.01 8.99 -2.19
N CYS A 52 -10.33 10.15 -2.15
CA CYS A 52 -8.89 10.24 -1.91
C CYS A 52 -8.52 9.73 -0.51
N GLU A 53 -9.26 10.10 0.52
CA GLU A 53 -9.01 9.66 1.89
C GLU A 53 -9.21 8.14 2.01
N ASN A 54 -10.21 7.58 1.35
CA ASN A 54 -10.45 6.14 1.33
C ASN A 54 -9.32 5.39 0.61
N ILE A 55 -8.89 5.87 -0.56
CA ILE A 55 -7.74 5.30 -1.29
C ILE A 55 -6.47 5.36 -0.42
N TYR A 56 -6.22 6.49 0.24
CA TYR A 56 -5.06 6.68 1.10
C TYR A 56 -5.08 5.73 2.33
N ARG A 57 -6.23 5.57 2.99
CA ARG A 57 -6.38 4.60 4.08
C ARG A 57 -6.10 3.18 3.62
N MET A 58 -6.63 2.80 2.45
CA MET A 58 -6.42 1.47 1.87
C MET A 58 -4.94 1.25 1.48
N GLN A 59 -4.23 2.29 1.05
CA GLN A 59 -2.78 2.24 0.81
C GLN A 59 -1.97 2.04 2.10
N ILE A 60 -2.34 2.72 3.19
CA ILE A 60 -1.70 2.51 4.50
C ILE A 60 -1.90 1.07 4.96
N GLU A 61 -3.12 0.55 4.85
CA GLU A 61 -3.43 -0.83 5.22
C GLU A 61 -2.61 -1.84 4.39
N LEU A 62 -2.44 -1.57 3.09
CA LEU A 62 -1.57 -2.36 2.21
C LEU A 62 -0.09 -2.29 2.62
N CYS A 63 0.41 -1.16 3.09
CA CYS A 63 1.76 -1.05 3.64
C CYS A 63 1.92 -1.91 4.90
N ASP A 64 0.99 -1.81 5.84
CA ASP A 64 1.03 -2.60 7.08
C ASP A 64 0.95 -4.11 6.79
N ASP A 65 0.11 -4.52 5.83
CA ASP A 65 0.02 -5.90 5.38
C ASP A 65 1.33 -6.41 4.75
N ILE A 66 2.02 -5.56 3.98
CA ILE A 66 3.35 -5.87 3.42
C ILE A 66 4.37 -6.04 4.55
N ASP A 67 4.41 -5.12 5.52
CA ASP A 67 5.37 -5.18 6.63
C ASP A 67 5.15 -6.40 7.53
N ASP A 68 3.90 -6.76 7.83
CA ASP A 68 3.57 -7.99 8.56
C ASP A 68 4.02 -9.23 7.77
N LEU A 69 3.81 -9.22 6.46
CA LEU A 69 4.26 -10.30 5.59
C LEU A 69 5.79 -10.43 5.63
N PHE A 70 6.55 -9.34 5.47
CA PHE A 70 8.02 -9.37 5.56
C PHE A 70 8.52 -9.80 6.94
N THR A 71 7.84 -9.37 8.00
CA THR A 71 8.15 -9.81 9.37
C THR A 71 7.98 -11.33 9.51
N ARG A 72 6.93 -11.89 8.92
CA ARG A 72 6.70 -13.35 8.86
C ARG A 72 7.72 -14.08 7.98
N TYR A 73 8.20 -13.45 6.91
CA TYR A 73 9.34 -13.99 6.15
C TYR A 73 10.62 -14.04 6.98
N ARG A 74 10.84 -13.05 7.84
CA ARG A 74 12.02 -13.02 8.69
C ARG A 74 11.97 -14.07 9.81
N SER A 75 10.79 -14.42 10.31
CA SER A 75 10.65 -15.45 11.35
C SER A 75 10.95 -16.87 10.85
N PHE A 76 10.88 -17.10 9.53
CA PHE A 76 11.34 -18.33 8.88
C PHE A 76 12.84 -18.59 9.11
N ASP A 77 13.69 -17.55 9.07
CA ASP A 77 15.15 -17.69 9.21
C ASP A 77 15.60 -17.92 10.67
N VAL A 78 14.79 -17.53 11.64
CA VAL A 78 15.18 -17.53 13.07
C VAL A 78 14.85 -18.85 13.76
N THR A 79 13.99 -19.69 13.18
CA THR A 79 13.40 -20.82 13.91
C THR A 79 13.58 -22.15 13.16
N ASP A 80 14.64 -22.89 13.49
CA ASP A 80 14.97 -24.21 12.92
C ASP A 80 13.91 -25.32 13.19
N ASN A 81 12.89 -25.06 14.02
CA ASN A 81 11.89 -26.04 14.49
C ASN A 81 10.44 -25.71 14.10
N VAL A 82 10.19 -24.78 13.17
CA VAL A 82 8.81 -24.41 12.78
C VAL A 82 8.37 -25.21 11.55
N ASN A 83 7.10 -25.62 11.54
CA ASN A 83 6.49 -26.29 10.40
C ASN A 83 6.48 -25.35 9.17
N THR A 84 7.49 -25.53 8.31
CA THR A 84 7.74 -24.71 7.13
C THR A 84 6.56 -24.74 6.17
N GLU A 85 5.85 -25.86 6.08
CA GLU A 85 4.67 -25.99 5.21
C GLU A 85 3.51 -25.10 5.70
N PHE A 86 3.26 -25.07 7.00
CA PHE A 86 2.21 -24.23 7.58
C PHE A 86 2.51 -22.74 7.35
N LEU A 87 3.77 -22.34 7.58
CA LEU A 87 4.17 -20.93 7.47
C LEU A 87 4.20 -20.48 5.99
N MET A 88 4.53 -21.38 5.06
CA MET A 88 4.45 -21.12 3.62
C MET A 88 3.00 -20.96 3.15
N ARG A 89 2.08 -21.84 3.60
CA ARG A 89 0.64 -21.69 3.30
C ARG A 89 0.11 -20.36 3.81
N SER A 90 0.46 -19.97 5.04
CA SER A 90 0.08 -18.69 5.61
C SER A 90 0.57 -17.50 4.78
N ILE A 91 1.78 -17.56 4.20
CA ILE A 91 2.31 -16.52 3.31
C ILE A 91 1.51 -16.44 2.00
N VAL A 92 1.18 -17.59 1.41
CA VAL A 92 0.40 -17.66 0.16
C VAL A 92 -1.02 -17.13 0.36
N ASP A 93 -1.68 -17.52 1.45
CA ASP A 93 -3.02 -17.04 1.77
C ASP A 93 -3.06 -15.52 1.95
N ARG A 94 -2.08 -14.97 2.67
CA ARG A 94 -1.95 -13.52 2.89
C ARG A 94 -1.65 -12.77 1.59
N LYS A 95 -0.77 -13.31 0.75
CA LYS A 95 -0.48 -12.77 -0.58
C LYS A 95 -1.74 -12.74 -1.46
N MET A 96 -2.57 -13.78 -1.40
CA MET A 96 -3.83 -13.83 -2.15
C MET A 96 -4.83 -12.77 -1.66
N GLU A 97 -4.93 -12.59 -0.34
CA GLU A 97 -5.76 -11.54 0.26
C GLU A 97 -5.31 -10.13 -0.17
N MET A 98 -4.00 -9.86 -0.11
CA MET A 98 -3.44 -8.58 -0.56
C MET A 98 -3.67 -8.37 -2.06
N SER A 99 -3.48 -9.41 -2.89
CA SER A 99 -3.76 -9.32 -4.34
C SER A 99 -5.23 -8.97 -4.61
N LYS A 100 -6.16 -9.49 -3.81
CA LYS A 100 -7.58 -9.13 -3.87
C LYS A 100 -7.80 -7.66 -3.49
N LYS A 101 -7.19 -7.17 -2.41
CA LYS A 101 -7.25 -5.75 -2.01
C LYS A 101 -6.71 -4.82 -3.10
N ILE A 102 -5.58 -5.18 -3.72
CA ILE A 102 -4.98 -4.44 -4.84
C ILE A 102 -5.91 -4.35 -6.05
N SER A 103 -6.64 -5.43 -6.36
CA SER A 103 -7.57 -5.45 -7.51
C SER A 103 -8.78 -4.54 -7.36
N GLN A 104 -9.10 -4.13 -6.12
CA GLN A 104 -10.22 -3.23 -5.81
C GLN A 104 -9.85 -1.75 -5.93
N LEU A 105 -8.56 -1.44 -6.05
CA LEU A 105 -8.03 -0.08 -6.08
C LEU A 105 -7.66 0.34 -7.52
N PRO A 106 -7.63 1.66 -7.81
CA PRO A 106 -7.22 2.16 -9.11
C PRO A 106 -5.77 1.75 -9.44
N ALA A 107 -5.53 1.22 -10.64
CA ALA A 107 -4.23 0.68 -11.04
C ALA A 107 -3.06 1.69 -10.99
N ASN A 108 -3.34 3.00 -11.00
CA ASN A 108 -2.30 4.03 -10.87
C ASN A 108 -1.74 4.14 -9.45
N ASP A 109 -2.56 3.88 -8.45
CA ASP A 109 -2.25 4.13 -7.03
C ASP A 109 -1.59 2.91 -6.37
N VAL A 110 -1.55 1.77 -7.06
CA VAL A 110 -1.12 0.48 -6.49
C VAL A 110 0.05 -0.15 -7.24
N LYS A 111 0.68 0.58 -8.17
CA LYS A 111 1.79 0.05 -8.98
C LYS A 111 2.93 -0.51 -8.14
N VAL A 112 3.29 0.20 -7.07
CA VAL A 112 4.39 -0.20 -6.18
C VAL A 112 4.04 -1.46 -5.42
N HIS A 113 2.87 -1.52 -4.78
CA HIS A 113 2.41 -2.70 -4.05
C HIS A 113 2.27 -3.91 -4.98
N SER A 114 1.71 -3.72 -6.18
CA SER A 114 1.58 -4.79 -7.19
C SER A 114 2.95 -5.30 -7.64
N TYR A 115 3.92 -4.41 -7.85
CA TYR A 115 5.28 -4.79 -8.18
C TYR A 115 5.92 -5.58 -7.05
N MET A 116 5.78 -5.12 -5.81
CA MET A 116 6.34 -5.78 -4.62
C MET A 116 5.79 -7.20 -4.48
N ILE A 117 4.46 -7.38 -4.57
CA ILE A 117 3.81 -8.70 -4.55
C ILE A 117 4.32 -9.60 -5.67
N SER A 118 4.50 -9.08 -6.88
CA SER A 118 5.01 -9.86 -8.02
C SER A 118 6.45 -10.36 -7.79
N LYS A 119 7.27 -9.59 -7.07
CA LYS A 119 8.65 -9.95 -6.75
C LYS A 119 8.77 -10.92 -5.58
N MET A 120 7.71 -11.10 -4.78
CA MET A 120 7.75 -12.04 -3.64
C MET A 120 7.97 -13.49 -4.08
N ASP A 121 7.39 -13.91 -5.21
CA ASP A 121 7.59 -15.27 -5.72
C ASP A 121 9.04 -15.53 -6.12
N GLU A 122 9.68 -14.52 -6.72
CA GLU A 122 11.09 -14.59 -7.09
C GLU A 122 11.98 -14.68 -5.85
N LEU A 123 11.69 -13.87 -4.82
CA LEU A 123 12.39 -13.91 -3.54
C LEU A 123 12.23 -15.26 -2.83
N LEU A 124 11.02 -15.83 -2.82
CA LEU A 124 10.77 -17.17 -2.29
C LEU A 124 11.61 -18.23 -2.98
N ARG A 125 11.62 -18.21 -4.32
CA ARG A 125 12.35 -19.19 -5.11
C ARG A 125 13.86 -19.10 -4.89
N VAL A 126 14.40 -17.88 -4.81
CA VAL A 126 15.82 -17.66 -4.52
C VAL A 126 16.17 -18.20 -3.14
N ARG A 127 15.33 -17.93 -2.13
CA ARG A 127 15.54 -18.45 -0.77
C ARG A 127 15.51 -19.98 -0.72
N ASP A 128 14.52 -20.62 -1.33
CA ASP A 128 14.44 -22.09 -1.35
C ASP A 128 15.67 -22.71 -2.03
N SER A 129 16.19 -22.06 -3.08
CA SER A 129 17.45 -22.46 -3.72
C SER A 129 18.66 -22.31 -2.79
N ILE A 130 18.74 -21.22 -2.02
CA ILE A 130 19.82 -21.00 -1.04
C ILE A 130 19.76 -22.07 0.05
N THR A 131 18.57 -22.37 0.57
CA THR A 131 18.38 -23.39 1.60
C THR A 131 18.79 -24.77 1.10
N ALA A 132 18.44 -25.13 -0.13
CA ALA A 132 18.87 -26.38 -0.75
C ALA A 132 20.41 -26.46 -0.87
N MET A 133 21.06 -25.39 -1.35
CA MET A 133 22.53 -25.34 -1.43
C MET A 133 23.20 -25.41 -0.05
N LYS A 134 22.63 -24.76 0.98
CA LYS A 134 23.15 -24.82 2.36
C LYS A 134 23.07 -26.23 2.95
N GLN A 135 22.01 -26.98 2.63
CA GLN A 135 21.87 -28.39 3.03
C GLN A 135 22.91 -29.27 2.33
N GLU A 136 23.13 -29.05 1.03
CA GLU A 136 24.15 -29.77 0.28
C GLU A 136 25.56 -29.48 0.81
N GLU A 137 25.89 -28.22 1.07
CA GLU A 137 27.16 -27.80 1.66
C GLU A 137 27.39 -28.47 3.03
N SER A 138 26.35 -28.54 3.86
CA SER A 138 26.41 -29.18 5.17
C SER A 138 26.71 -30.68 5.05
N ARG A 139 26.07 -31.38 4.11
CA ARG A 139 26.33 -32.81 3.83
C ARG A 139 27.77 -33.04 3.36
N VAL A 140 28.24 -32.24 2.41
CA VAL A 140 29.62 -32.34 1.89
C VAL A 140 30.64 -32.07 3.00
N LYS A 141 30.39 -31.09 3.87
CA LYS A 141 31.24 -30.82 5.04
C LYS A 141 31.30 -32.03 5.97
N GLU A 142 30.16 -32.64 6.27
CA GLU A 142 30.09 -33.80 7.14
C GLU A 142 30.83 -35.01 6.55
N ASP A 143 30.66 -35.28 5.25
CA ASP A 143 31.41 -36.33 4.54
C ASP A 143 32.92 -36.08 4.57
N LEU A 144 33.36 -34.83 4.38
CA LEU A 144 34.77 -34.45 4.49
C LEU A 144 35.32 -34.65 5.90
N PHE A 145 34.55 -34.29 6.95
CA PHE A 145 34.93 -34.53 8.33
C PHE A 145 35.09 -36.02 8.62
N MET A 146 34.15 -36.84 8.15
CA MET A 146 34.19 -38.30 8.30
C MET A 146 35.41 -38.90 7.58
N CYS A 147 35.61 -38.55 6.31
CA CYS A 147 36.75 -39.03 5.53
C CYS A 147 38.10 -38.64 6.15
N ASN A 148 38.26 -37.40 6.61
CA ASN A 148 39.48 -36.94 7.28
C ASN A 148 39.69 -37.65 8.63
N GLY A 149 38.60 -37.89 9.38
CA GLY A 149 38.62 -38.67 10.61
C GLY A 149 39.12 -40.10 10.38
N ASP A 150 38.59 -40.77 9.36
CA ASP A 150 38.96 -42.14 9.02
C ASP A 150 40.36 -42.24 8.44
N TYR A 151 40.79 -41.27 7.63
CA TYR A 151 42.18 -41.15 7.19
C TYR A 151 43.15 -41.07 8.38
N LYS A 152 42.84 -40.23 9.39
CA LYS A 152 43.66 -40.13 10.60
C LYS A 152 43.70 -41.44 11.40
N LYS A 153 42.58 -42.18 11.48
CA LYS A 153 42.53 -43.49 12.16
C LYS A 153 43.36 -44.54 11.43
N LEU A 154 43.22 -44.65 10.11
CA LEU A 154 43.98 -45.59 9.26
C LEU A 154 45.48 -45.30 9.34
N ASN A 155 45.87 -44.03 9.34
CA ASN A 155 47.27 -43.64 9.43
C ASN A 155 47.88 -43.94 10.82
N ARG A 156 47.07 -43.87 11.91
CA ARG A 156 47.49 -44.32 13.24
C ARG A 156 47.66 -45.85 13.29
N GLN A 157 46.73 -46.60 12.70
CA GLN A 157 46.82 -48.07 12.65
C GLN A 157 48.03 -48.56 11.85
N LYS A 158 48.28 -47.98 10.67
CA LYS A 158 49.48 -48.30 9.87
C LYS A 158 50.77 -48.08 10.65
N ARG A 159 50.87 -46.95 11.35
CA ARG A 159 52.05 -46.63 12.17
C ARG A 159 52.26 -47.66 13.28
N ASN A 160 51.20 -48.02 14.01
CA ASN A 160 51.28 -49.03 15.07
C ASN A 160 51.63 -50.42 14.53
N SER A 161 51.16 -50.78 13.33
CA SER A 161 51.50 -52.06 12.68
C SER A 161 52.95 -52.14 12.18
N GLN A 162 53.60 -51.00 11.90
CA GLN A 162 55.01 -50.96 11.53
C GLN A 162 55.95 -51.10 12.74
N PHE A 163 55.49 -50.81 13.96
CA PHE A 163 56.27 -50.99 15.20
C PHE A 163 56.18 -52.41 15.79
N LEU A 164 55.36 -53.30 15.20
CA LEU A 164 55.16 -54.69 15.63
C LEU A 164 55.86 -55.72 14.72
N LYS A 165 56.71 -55.26 13.80
CA LYS A 165 57.66 -56.08 13.01
C LYS A 165 59.08 -55.70 13.39
#